data_AF-A0A7C2LQV1-F1
#
_entry.id   AF-A0A7C2LQV1-F1
#
_cell.length_a   1.000
_cell.length_b   1.000
_cell.length_c   1.000
_cell.angle_alpha   90.00
_cell.angle_beta   90.00
_cell.angle_gamma   90.00
#
_symmetry.space_group_name_H-M   'P 1'
#
loop_
_entity.id
_entity.type
_entity.pdbx_description
1 polymer ?
#
loop_
_entity_poly.entity_id
_entity_poly.type
_entity_poly.pdbx_seq_one_letter_code
_entity_poly.pdbx_strand_id
1 'polypeptide(L)'
;MAIDHNAAVVAAQCRHYAMCKIDFLGTGLCPAAQDNYYVSYYPQGRMDIYAAMARGTLPVTPALIDIVDACDLCGVCDAQCYFVTQLRPVSVARALKAHVNECARAKQPAAVPSDAVVDALKRIVGERWATNDPAHLEAYADDPCPVSNRTRPRYVALPADTDEVRRIVRLCRDQGLAYAVRGNGSSVMGFVLSPGLVLDTARMKTIEFDEQNWCVRVGAGVSAFELQQAARDKGFRVNVAEPSALYCANLMCSGIFSLFSASYGTAADNILDAEFVSERGDIFRWSEVTSPNPAVFRREDRPAPGICTEAVVRLHPVTEDESAVIVPFPDMSAAVTYARDLARRGIGIGVGVLGGEYLSSFMAPTKELARRVREAFVGRLGVEYIVMVLGDRYALRAARDLAPAVFSADWMRAVVLGQTALADGKLVAVLEGMEGTHRPYE
;
A
#
# COMPACT_ATOMS: atom_id res chain seq x y z
N MET A 1 2.41 -22.58 -27.56
CA MET A 1 0.97 -22.66 -27.22
C MET A 1 0.31 -21.29 -27.40
N ALA A 2 -0.98 -21.24 -27.74
CA ALA A 2 -1.76 -20.00 -27.72
C ALA A 2 -1.81 -19.42 -26.30
N ILE A 3 -1.89 -18.09 -26.18
CA ILE A 3 -2.10 -17.40 -24.91
C ILE A 3 -3.39 -17.94 -24.26
N ASP A 4 -3.34 -18.25 -22.97
CA ASP A 4 -4.54 -18.62 -22.21
C ASP A 4 -5.39 -17.36 -22.01
N HIS A 5 -6.53 -17.31 -22.69
CA HIS A 5 -7.42 -16.16 -22.69
C HIS A 5 -7.95 -15.84 -21.28
N ASN A 6 -8.29 -16.85 -20.49
CA ASN A 6 -8.81 -16.66 -19.14
C ASN A 6 -7.73 -16.06 -18.23
N ALA A 7 -6.51 -16.59 -18.31
CA ALA A 7 -5.38 -16.03 -17.58
C ALA A 7 -5.08 -14.59 -18.01
N ALA A 8 -5.20 -14.27 -19.30
CA ALA A 8 -4.97 -12.91 -19.82
C ALA A 8 -6.02 -11.91 -19.29
N VAL A 9 -7.30 -12.33 -19.21
CA VAL A 9 -8.37 -11.52 -18.61
C VAL A 9 -8.10 -11.25 -17.12
N VAL A 10 -7.71 -12.27 -16.36
CA VAL A 10 -7.36 -12.12 -14.93
C VAL A 10 -6.15 -11.18 -14.79
N ALA A 11 -5.11 -11.36 -15.61
CA ALA A 11 -3.92 -10.52 -15.61
C ALA A 11 -4.24 -9.03 -15.85
N ALA A 12 -5.10 -8.73 -16.82
CA ALA A 12 -5.52 -7.36 -17.15
C ALA A 12 -6.36 -6.67 -16.06
N GLN A 13 -6.87 -7.43 -15.08
CA GLN A 13 -7.65 -6.91 -13.96
C GLN A 13 -6.79 -6.56 -12.74
N CYS A 14 -5.46 -6.67 -12.81
CA CYS A 14 -4.59 -6.24 -11.71
C CYS A 14 -4.75 -4.72 -11.48
N ARG A 15 -5.42 -4.35 -10.39
CA ARG A 15 -5.69 -2.95 -10.02
C ARG A 15 -5.20 -2.59 -8.63
N HIS A 16 -4.76 -3.58 -7.85
CA HIS A 16 -4.45 -3.41 -6.44
C HIS A 16 -2.93 -3.48 -6.21
N TYR A 17 -2.27 -2.42 -6.67
CA TYR A 17 -0.82 -2.26 -6.59
C TYR A 17 -0.37 -2.26 -5.11
N ALA A 18 0.88 -2.67 -4.86
CA ALA A 18 1.53 -2.65 -3.55
C ALA A 18 1.05 -3.66 -2.48
N MET A 19 -0.22 -4.07 -2.43
CA MET A 19 -0.70 -4.93 -1.32
C MET A 19 -0.05 -6.32 -1.29
N CYS A 20 0.30 -6.87 -2.45
CA CYS A 20 1.03 -8.14 -2.51
C CYS A 20 2.48 -8.09 -1.96
N LYS A 21 2.94 -6.89 -1.54
CA LYS A 21 4.23 -6.64 -0.91
C LYS A 21 4.16 -6.55 0.61
N ILE A 22 2.96 -6.63 1.23
CA ILE A 22 2.78 -6.63 2.68
C ILE A 22 1.94 -7.84 3.12
N ASP A 23 2.23 -8.41 4.29
CA ASP A 23 1.52 -9.60 4.79
C ASP A 23 0.34 -9.23 5.68
N PHE A 24 -0.67 -8.59 5.10
CA PHE A 24 -1.81 -8.07 5.86
C PHE A 24 -2.78 -9.15 6.36
N LEU A 25 -2.68 -10.38 5.87
CA LEU A 25 -3.47 -11.53 6.35
C LEU A 25 -2.69 -12.46 7.29
N GLY A 26 -1.38 -12.26 7.46
CA GLY A 26 -0.52 -13.18 8.21
C GLY A 26 -0.35 -14.53 7.52
N THR A 27 -0.47 -14.59 6.19
CA THR A 27 -0.34 -15.81 5.38
C THR A 27 1.02 -15.93 4.69
N GLY A 28 1.93 -14.99 4.97
CA GLY A 28 3.26 -14.88 4.39
C GLY A 28 3.28 -14.03 3.11
N LEU A 29 4.49 -13.61 2.72
CA LEU A 29 4.76 -12.96 1.43
C LEU A 29 5.18 -13.97 0.37
N CYS A 30 5.09 -13.58 -0.90
CA CYS A 30 5.55 -14.41 -2.02
C CYS A 30 7.05 -14.73 -1.88
N PRO A 31 7.46 -16.02 -1.78
CA PRO A 31 8.87 -16.39 -1.59
C PRO A 31 9.79 -15.86 -2.69
N ALA A 32 9.31 -15.87 -3.94
CA ALA A 32 10.03 -15.36 -5.10
C ALA A 32 10.50 -13.89 -4.94
N ALA A 33 9.82 -13.12 -4.10
CA ALA A 33 10.05 -11.70 -3.90
C ALA A 33 10.76 -11.36 -2.59
N GLN A 34 11.05 -12.34 -1.72
CA GLN A 34 11.73 -12.08 -0.44
C GLN A 34 13.16 -11.57 -0.64
N ASP A 35 13.90 -12.20 -1.57
CA ASP A 35 15.26 -11.79 -1.92
C ASP A 35 15.32 -10.92 -3.19
N ASN A 36 14.19 -10.71 -3.86
CA ASN A 36 14.10 -9.97 -5.13
C ASN A 36 13.14 -8.79 -5.00
N TYR A 37 13.70 -7.59 -4.88
CA TYR A 37 12.90 -6.37 -4.67
C TYR A 37 12.20 -5.84 -5.94
N TYR A 38 12.52 -6.33 -7.15
CA TYR A 38 11.82 -5.86 -8.34
C TYR A 38 10.35 -6.25 -8.33
N VAL A 39 9.48 -5.34 -8.76
CA VAL A 39 8.03 -5.57 -8.90
C VAL A 39 7.71 -6.83 -9.71
N SER A 40 8.52 -7.18 -10.70
CA SER A 40 8.38 -8.37 -11.55
C SER A 40 8.34 -9.70 -10.79
N TYR A 41 8.99 -9.80 -9.62
CA TYR A 41 8.97 -11.03 -8.80
C TYR A 41 7.74 -11.11 -7.89
N TYR A 42 7.00 -10.03 -7.73
CA TYR A 42 5.74 -10.03 -7.01
C TYR A 42 4.60 -10.52 -7.93
N PRO A 43 3.49 -11.02 -7.34
CA PRO A 43 2.32 -11.45 -8.09
C PRO A 43 1.82 -10.39 -9.08
N GLN A 44 1.82 -9.12 -8.66
CA GLN A 44 1.45 -7.99 -9.51
C GLN A 44 2.30 -7.92 -10.78
N GLY A 45 3.64 -7.90 -10.65
CA GLY A 45 4.52 -7.78 -11.82
C GLY A 45 4.40 -8.96 -12.78
N ARG A 46 4.19 -10.20 -12.27
CA ARG A 46 3.91 -11.35 -13.13
C ARG A 46 2.59 -11.21 -13.91
N MET A 47 1.57 -10.59 -13.31
CA MET A 47 0.32 -10.29 -14.02
C MET A 47 0.55 -9.23 -15.10
N ASP A 48 1.29 -8.16 -14.81
CA ASP A 48 1.62 -7.12 -15.79
C ASP A 48 2.40 -7.68 -16.99
N ILE A 49 3.40 -8.51 -16.71
CA ILE A 49 4.20 -9.22 -17.71
C ILE A 49 3.32 -10.12 -18.58
N TYR A 50 2.45 -10.95 -17.98
CA TYR A 50 1.59 -11.85 -18.75
C TYR A 50 0.58 -11.09 -19.62
N ALA A 51 0.01 -10.00 -19.10
CA ALA A 51 -0.87 -9.14 -19.87
C ALA A 51 -0.14 -8.50 -21.07
N ALA A 52 1.12 -8.10 -20.92
CA ALA A 52 1.94 -7.55 -22.00
C ALA A 52 2.32 -8.60 -23.06
N MET A 53 2.65 -9.82 -22.61
CA MET A 53 2.86 -10.97 -23.48
C MET A 53 1.59 -11.32 -24.28
N ALA A 54 0.42 -11.28 -23.65
CA ALA A 54 -0.86 -11.51 -24.33
C ALA A 54 -1.13 -10.49 -25.45
N ARG A 55 -0.59 -9.26 -25.33
CA ARG A 55 -0.62 -8.23 -26.37
C ARG A 55 0.47 -8.39 -27.44
N GLY A 56 1.37 -9.37 -27.30
CA GLY A 56 2.51 -9.57 -28.21
C GLY A 56 3.62 -8.51 -28.08
N THR A 57 3.66 -7.79 -26.96
CA THR A 57 4.55 -6.61 -26.77
C THR A 57 5.81 -6.91 -25.95
N LEU A 58 6.03 -8.17 -25.58
CA LEU A 58 7.10 -8.58 -24.68
C LEU A 58 7.80 -9.85 -25.19
N PRO A 59 9.10 -9.78 -25.55
CA PRO A 59 9.87 -10.96 -25.90
C PRO A 59 10.26 -11.77 -24.66
N VAL A 60 10.59 -13.05 -24.87
CA VAL A 60 11.16 -13.89 -23.80
C VAL A 60 12.66 -13.60 -23.67
N THR A 61 13.06 -13.06 -22.53
CA THR A 61 14.44 -12.69 -22.18
C THR A 61 15.00 -13.60 -21.07
N PRO A 62 16.32 -13.63 -20.84
CA PRO A 62 16.90 -14.34 -19.69
C PRO A 62 16.31 -13.91 -18.35
N ALA A 63 16.04 -12.61 -18.14
CA ALA A 63 15.43 -12.15 -16.90
C ALA A 63 13.99 -12.64 -16.75
N LEU A 64 13.22 -12.72 -17.84
CA LEU A 64 11.88 -13.29 -17.79
C LEU A 64 11.90 -14.76 -17.36
N ILE A 65 12.88 -15.53 -17.82
CA ILE A 65 13.07 -16.93 -17.40
C ILE A 65 13.35 -17.00 -15.90
N ASP A 66 14.28 -16.17 -15.40
CA ASP A 66 14.58 -16.10 -13.96
C ASP A 66 13.34 -15.74 -13.11
N ILE A 67 12.54 -14.75 -13.56
CA ILE A 67 11.30 -14.34 -12.89
C ILE A 67 10.29 -15.49 -12.77
N VAL A 68 10.11 -16.30 -13.83
CA VAL A 68 9.18 -17.43 -13.79
C VAL A 68 9.73 -18.63 -13.03
N ASP A 69 11.04 -18.84 -13.05
CA ASP A 69 11.69 -19.93 -12.33
C ASP A 69 11.65 -19.70 -10.83
N ALA A 70 11.82 -18.46 -10.38
CA ALA A 70 11.66 -18.06 -8.99
C ALA A 70 10.24 -18.32 -8.42
N CYS A 71 9.22 -18.46 -9.27
CA CYS A 71 7.86 -18.76 -8.84
C CYS A 71 7.63 -20.28 -8.68
N ASP A 72 7.42 -20.71 -7.43
CA ASP A 72 7.12 -22.10 -7.04
C ASP A 72 5.63 -22.49 -7.10
N LEU A 73 4.76 -21.54 -7.45
CA LEU A 73 3.31 -21.69 -7.46
C LEU A 73 2.69 -22.06 -6.09
N CYS A 74 3.29 -21.63 -4.98
CA CYS A 74 2.82 -21.91 -3.60
C CYS A 74 1.38 -21.48 -3.27
N GLY A 75 0.84 -20.47 -3.97
CA GLY A 75 -0.55 -20.02 -3.77
C GLY A 75 -0.80 -18.96 -2.72
N VAL A 76 0.24 -18.48 -2.03
CA VAL A 76 0.14 -17.35 -1.07
C VAL A 76 -0.55 -16.12 -1.68
N CYS A 77 -0.25 -15.84 -2.97
CA CYS A 77 -0.84 -14.72 -3.68
C CYS A 77 -2.34 -14.84 -3.92
N ASP A 78 -2.89 -16.05 -4.07
CA ASP A 78 -4.33 -16.25 -4.23
C ASP A 78 -5.06 -15.85 -2.94
N ALA A 79 -4.55 -16.23 -1.77
CA ALA A 79 -5.20 -15.92 -0.49
C ALA A 79 -5.36 -14.41 -0.29
N GLN A 80 -4.26 -13.66 -0.44
CA GLN A 80 -4.27 -12.21 -0.28
C GLN A 80 -5.07 -11.49 -1.37
N CYS A 81 -4.88 -11.89 -2.64
CA CYS A 81 -5.51 -11.20 -3.76
C CYS A 81 -7.01 -11.51 -3.84
N TYR A 82 -7.42 -12.73 -3.49
CA TYR A 82 -8.82 -13.13 -3.46
C TYR A 82 -9.60 -12.34 -2.41
N PHE A 83 -9.04 -12.15 -1.22
CA PHE A 83 -9.66 -11.38 -0.14
C PHE A 83 -10.04 -9.96 -0.58
N VAL A 84 -9.17 -9.31 -1.35
CA VAL A 84 -9.37 -7.90 -1.74
C VAL A 84 -10.08 -7.74 -3.09
N THR A 85 -9.79 -8.62 -4.04
CA THR A 85 -10.20 -8.43 -5.45
C THR A 85 -10.90 -9.63 -6.07
N GLN A 86 -10.97 -10.76 -5.36
CA GLN A 86 -11.41 -12.07 -5.86
C GLN A 86 -10.55 -12.62 -7.02
N LEU A 87 -9.41 -12.01 -7.31
CA LEU A 87 -8.48 -12.51 -8.32
C LEU A 87 -7.67 -13.69 -7.76
N ARG A 88 -7.25 -14.58 -8.66
CA ARG A 88 -6.41 -15.74 -8.36
C ARG A 88 -5.15 -15.72 -9.24
N PRO A 89 -4.09 -14.99 -8.83
CA PRO A 89 -2.87 -14.82 -9.63
C PRO A 89 -2.13 -16.12 -9.96
N VAL A 90 -2.34 -17.22 -9.23
CA VAL A 90 -1.66 -18.50 -9.52
C VAL A 90 -1.98 -19.04 -10.92
N SER A 91 -3.21 -18.85 -11.40
CA SER A 91 -3.58 -19.28 -12.75
C SER A 91 -2.75 -18.54 -13.81
N VAL A 92 -2.55 -17.24 -13.61
CA VAL A 92 -1.71 -16.38 -14.45
C VAL A 92 -0.25 -16.80 -14.36
N ALA A 93 0.28 -17.02 -13.15
CA ALA A 93 1.66 -17.45 -12.98
C ALA A 93 1.94 -18.81 -13.65
N ARG A 94 0.99 -19.75 -13.58
CA ARG A 94 1.09 -21.06 -14.26
C ARG A 94 1.09 -20.90 -15.77
N ALA A 95 0.19 -20.08 -16.32
CA ALA A 95 0.11 -19.83 -17.75
C ALA A 95 1.36 -19.10 -18.28
N LEU A 96 1.88 -18.14 -17.51
CA LEU A 96 3.13 -17.45 -17.81
C LEU A 96 4.31 -18.43 -17.84
N LYS A 97 4.48 -19.24 -16.78
CA LYS A 97 5.57 -20.21 -16.68
C LYS A 97 5.51 -21.26 -17.80
N ALA A 98 4.33 -21.77 -18.13
CA ALA A 98 4.15 -22.71 -19.24
C ALA A 98 4.57 -22.10 -20.58
N HIS A 99 4.14 -20.87 -20.87
CA HIS A 99 4.48 -20.19 -22.12
C HIS A 99 5.98 -19.89 -22.23
N VAL A 100 6.59 -19.34 -21.18
CA VAL A 100 8.02 -19.00 -21.16
C VAL A 100 8.88 -20.27 -21.33
N ASN A 101 8.56 -21.36 -20.65
CA ASN A 101 9.30 -22.62 -20.75
C ASN A 101 9.25 -23.23 -22.15
N GLU A 102 8.12 -23.13 -22.85
CA GLU A 102 8.00 -23.59 -24.22
C GLU A 102 8.80 -22.71 -25.18
N CYS A 103 8.69 -21.38 -25.05
CA CYS A 103 9.46 -20.44 -25.85
C CYS A 103 10.97 -20.62 -25.65
N ALA A 104 11.44 -20.79 -24.42
CA ALA A 104 12.85 -21.02 -24.10
C ALA A 104 13.38 -22.33 -24.71
N ARG A 105 12.53 -23.35 -24.88
CA ARG A 105 12.89 -24.59 -25.59
C ARG A 105 12.92 -24.43 -27.11
N ALA A 106 12.04 -23.59 -27.66
CA ALA A 106 11.83 -23.45 -29.10
C ALA A 106 12.67 -22.33 -29.76
N LYS A 107 13.11 -21.33 -29.00
CA LYS A 107 13.89 -20.17 -29.45
C LYS A 107 14.93 -19.82 -28.39
N GLN A 108 16.15 -19.50 -28.80
CA GLN A 108 17.12 -18.90 -27.88
C GLN A 108 16.53 -17.59 -27.33
N PRO A 109 16.65 -17.31 -26.01
CA PRO A 109 16.11 -16.09 -25.40
C PRO A 109 16.58 -14.84 -26.17
N ALA A 110 15.70 -13.85 -26.30
CA ALA A 110 16.05 -12.59 -26.94
C ALA A 110 17.16 -11.90 -26.13
N ALA A 111 18.26 -11.55 -26.80
CA ALA A 111 19.32 -10.79 -26.18
C ALA A 111 18.83 -9.38 -25.85
N VAL A 112 19.16 -8.91 -24.64
CA VAL A 112 18.93 -7.53 -24.22
C VAL A 112 20.26 -6.79 -24.38
N PRO A 113 20.38 -5.85 -25.32
CA PRO A 113 21.63 -5.12 -25.53
C PRO A 113 21.92 -4.24 -24.31
N SER A 114 23.16 -4.29 -23.81
CA SER A 114 23.63 -3.33 -22.81
C SER A 114 23.95 -2.00 -23.48
N ASP A 115 23.86 -0.93 -22.69
CA ASP A 115 24.33 0.40 -23.06
C ASP A 115 25.09 1.05 -21.91
N ALA A 116 25.78 2.16 -22.19
CA ALA A 116 26.63 2.83 -21.22
C ALA A 116 25.86 3.31 -19.96
N VAL A 117 24.55 3.57 -20.07
CA VAL A 117 23.72 4.04 -18.95
C VAL A 117 23.40 2.88 -18.01
N VAL A 118 22.93 1.75 -18.52
CA VAL A 118 22.66 0.58 -17.67
C VAL A 118 23.96 0.04 -17.05
N ASP A 119 25.09 0.06 -17.76
CA ASP A 119 26.39 -0.33 -17.22
C ASP A 119 26.86 0.65 -16.11
N ALA A 120 26.59 1.95 -16.26
CA ALA A 120 26.86 2.93 -15.22
C ALA A 120 25.96 2.72 -13.99
N LEU A 121 24.67 2.46 -14.17
CA LEU A 121 23.74 2.14 -13.09
C LEU A 121 24.19 0.88 -12.34
N LYS A 122 24.54 -0.20 -13.05
CA LYS A 122 25.05 -1.45 -12.47
C LYS A 122 26.33 -1.25 -11.65
N ARG A 123 27.22 -0.35 -12.06
CA ARG A 123 28.40 0.03 -11.26
C ARG A 123 28.06 0.84 -10.01
N ILE A 124 26.88 1.47 -9.96
CA ILE A 124 26.42 2.20 -8.77
C ILE A 124 25.76 1.24 -7.80
N VAL A 125 24.74 0.49 -8.24
CA VAL A 125 23.87 -0.30 -7.35
C VAL A 125 24.19 -1.80 -7.32
N GLY A 126 25.10 -2.27 -8.19
CA GLY A 126 25.41 -3.67 -8.41
C GLY A 126 24.67 -4.29 -9.60
N GLU A 127 25.24 -5.36 -10.17
CA GLU A 127 24.74 -6.03 -11.39
C GLU A 127 23.28 -6.47 -11.31
N ARG A 128 22.86 -6.94 -10.13
CA ARG A 128 21.51 -7.42 -9.87
C ARG A 128 20.48 -6.28 -9.81
N TRP A 129 20.89 -5.07 -9.44
CA TRP A 129 19.97 -4.03 -8.98
C TRP A 129 19.74 -2.88 -9.96
N ALA A 130 20.28 -3.00 -11.17
CA ALA A 130 19.89 -2.15 -12.30
C ALA A 130 19.67 -2.98 -13.57
N THR A 131 18.67 -2.58 -14.36
CA THR A 131 18.27 -3.33 -15.55
C THR A 131 17.62 -2.45 -16.61
N ASN A 132 17.78 -2.86 -17.87
CA ASN A 132 17.03 -2.39 -19.03
C ASN A 132 16.24 -3.55 -19.68
N ASP A 133 16.07 -4.68 -18.98
CA ASP A 133 15.34 -5.83 -19.49
C ASP A 133 13.83 -5.55 -19.56
N PRO A 134 13.18 -5.71 -20.73
CA PRO A 134 11.79 -5.35 -20.91
C PRO A 134 10.83 -6.07 -19.97
N ALA A 135 11.17 -7.27 -19.47
CA ALA A 135 10.34 -7.99 -18.52
C ALA A 135 10.27 -7.28 -17.16
N HIS A 136 11.40 -6.74 -16.68
CA HIS A 136 11.38 -5.88 -15.50
C HIS A 136 10.66 -4.57 -15.82
N LEU A 137 11.03 -3.88 -16.90
CA LEU A 137 10.51 -2.55 -17.24
C LEU A 137 8.97 -2.53 -17.35
N GLU A 138 8.35 -3.60 -17.86
CA GLU A 138 6.90 -3.70 -17.99
C GLU A 138 6.17 -3.64 -16.65
N ALA A 139 6.75 -4.20 -15.58
CA ALA A 139 6.18 -4.18 -14.23
C ALA A 139 6.25 -2.78 -13.57
N TYR A 140 6.96 -1.83 -14.21
CA TYR A 140 7.08 -0.43 -13.79
C TYR A 140 6.36 0.53 -14.74
N ALA A 141 5.68 0.02 -15.77
CA ALA A 141 5.09 0.84 -16.82
C ALA A 141 3.74 1.47 -16.43
N ASP A 142 3.23 1.20 -15.23
CA ASP A 142 1.87 1.58 -14.83
C ASP A 142 1.74 1.81 -13.32
N ASP A 143 0.68 2.53 -12.97
CA ASP A 143 0.20 2.75 -11.61
C ASP A 143 -1.35 2.71 -11.60
N PRO A 144 -2.02 2.68 -10.43
CA PRO A 144 -3.49 2.60 -10.39
C PRO A 144 -4.22 3.89 -10.81
N CYS A 145 -3.54 4.93 -11.31
CA CYS A 145 -4.19 6.15 -11.77
C CYS A 145 -5.06 5.89 -13.02
N PRO A 146 -6.37 6.21 -13.00
CA PRO A 146 -7.28 5.90 -14.09
C PRO A 146 -7.06 6.77 -15.35
N VAL A 147 -6.32 7.87 -15.24
CA VAL A 147 -6.14 8.86 -16.31
C VAL A 147 -4.70 8.99 -16.81
N SER A 148 -3.72 8.41 -16.10
CA SER A 148 -2.34 8.39 -16.59
C SER A 148 -2.18 7.36 -17.69
N ASN A 149 -1.34 7.69 -18.68
CA ASN A 149 -0.95 6.73 -19.70
C ASN A 149 0.17 5.83 -19.17
N ARG A 150 0.10 4.55 -19.56
CA ARG A 150 1.21 3.61 -19.38
C ARG A 150 2.49 4.20 -19.98
N THR A 151 3.56 4.21 -19.21
CA THR A 151 4.85 4.77 -19.59
C THR A 151 5.94 3.78 -19.20
N ARG A 152 6.37 2.95 -20.16
CA ARG A 152 7.45 1.99 -19.91
C ARG A 152 8.78 2.75 -19.78
N PRO A 153 9.50 2.60 -18.66
CA PRO A 153 10.82 3.22 -18.51
C PRO A 153 11.85 2.54 -19.42
N ARG A 154 12.97 3.21 -19.66
CA ARG A 154 14.17 2.63 -20.29
C ARG A 154 15.03 1.85 -19.29
N TYR A 155 15.03 2.29 -18.03
CA TYR A 155 15.86 1.71 -16.98
C TYR A 155 15.09 1.62 -15.68
N VAL A 156 15.42 0.63 -14.87
CA VAL A 156 15.03 0.54 -13.46
C VAL A 156 16.29 0.34 -12.63
N ALA A 157 16.41 1.05 -11.52
CA ALA A 157 17.50 0.88 -10.57
C ALA A 157 16.96 0.89 -9.13
N LEU A 158 17.51 -0.01 -8.30
CA LEU A 158 17.14 -0.16 -6.89
C LEU A 158 18.36 0.16 -6.04
N PRO A 159 18.49 1.38 -5.48
CA PRO A 159 19.60 1.72 -4.60
C PRO A 159 19.44 1.10 -3.20
N ALA A 160 20.56 0.77 -2.57
CA ALA A 160 20.62 0.23 -1.19
C ALA A 160 20.64 1.33 -0.13
N ASP A 161 21.19 2.49 -0.46
CA ASP A 161 21.46 3.59 0.46
C ASP A 161 21.41 4.97 -0.23
N THR A 162 21.58 6.02 0.58
CA THR A 162 21.57 7.42 0.12
C THR A 162 22.71 7.74 -0.85
N ASP A 163 23.88 7.12 -0.71
CA ASP A 163 25.02 7.38 -1.61
C ASP A 163 24.74 6.87 -3.03
N GLU A 164 24.17 5.67 -3.14
CA GLU A 164 23.73 5.12 -4.41
C GLU A 164 22.65 6.01 -5.07
N VAL A 165 21.66 6.48 -4.30
CA VAL A 165 20.65 7.45 -4.78
C VAL A 165 21.32 8.71 -5.32
N ARG A 166 22.24 9.29 -4.56
CA ARG A 166 23.01 10.49 -4.94
C ARG A 166 23.75 10.29 -6.27
N ARG A 167 24.44 9.16 -6.42
CA ARG A 167 25.20 8.83 -7.64
C ARG A 167 24.29 8.63 -8.84
N ILE A 168 23.12 8.00 -8.65
CA ILE A 168 22.11 7.86 -9.70
C ILE A 168 21.58 9.23 -10.14
N VAL A 169 21.22 10.11 -9.21
CA VAL A 169 20.70 11.46 -9.54
C VAL A 169 21.73 12.25 -10.35
N ARG A 170 23.01 12.21 -9.96
CA ARG A 170 24.09 12.85 -10.72
C ARG A 170 24.24 12.26 -12.12
N LEU A 171 24.21 10.93 -12.25
CA LEU A 171 24.24 10.27 -13.55
C LEU A 171 23.06 10.71 -14.43
N CYS A 172 21.84 10.76 -13.88
CA CYS A 172 20.65 11.18 -14.62
C CYS A 172 20.80 12.63 -15.13
N ARG A 173 21.27 13.54 -14.27
CA ARG A 173 21.55 14.93 -14.64
C ARG A 173 22.59 15.01 -15.76
N ASP A 174 23.71 14.32 -15.62
CA ASP A 174 24.82 14.38 -16.57
C ASP A 174 24.45 13.78 -17.94
N GLN A 175 23.47 12.85 -17.98
CA GLN A 175 22.94 12.23 -19.20
C GLN A 175 21.66 12.87 -19.73
N GLY A 176 21.09 13.88 -19.04
CA GLY A 176 19.78 14.45 -19.39
C GLY A 176 18.64 13.43 -19.32
N LEU A 177 18.75 12.43 -18.43
CA LEU A 177 17.79 11.34 -18.28
C LEU A 177 16.71 11.72 -17.25
N ALA A 178 15.46 11.80 -17.70
CA ALA A 178 14.31 11.97 -16.80
C ALA A 178 14.17 10.76 -15.86
N TYR A 179 13.83 11.00 -14.60
CA TYR A 179 13.59 9.93 -13.64
C TYR A 179 12.34 10.17 -12.80
N ALA A 180 11.75 9.09 -12.30
CA ALA A 180 10.72 9.11 -11.27
C ALA A 180 11.16 8.22 -10.10
N VAL A 181 10.80 8.61 -8.89
CA VAL A 181 11.00 7.77 -7.69
C VAL A 181 9.75 6.95 -7.45
N ARG A 182 9.94 5.66 -7.20
CA ARG A 182 8.87 4.73 -6.92
C ARG A 182 9.07 4.11 -5.55
N GLY A 183 7.98 4.08 -4.78
CA GLY A 183 7.85 3.22 -3.61
C GLY A 183 7.23 1.87 -3.98
N ASN A 184 6.13 1.49 -3.35
CA ASN A 184 5.43 0.26 -3.73
C ASN A 184 4.52 0.39 -4.97
N GLY A 185 4.39 1.61 -5.53
CA GLY A 185 3.66 1.84 -6.78
C GLY A 185 2.14 2.00 -6.63
N SER A 186 1.64 2.33 -5.42
CA SER A 186 0.23 2.57 -5.13
C SER A 186 -0.25 4.00 -5.45
N SER A 187 0.59 4.83 -6.08
CA SER A 187 0.21 6.18 -6.53
C SER A 187 -1.00 6.13 -7.44
N VAL A 188 -1.99 7.00 -7.20
CA VAL A 188 -3.15 7.18 -8.08
C VAL A 188 -3.05 8.48 -8.91
N MET A 189 -1.85 9.03 -9.03
CA MET A 189 -1.58 10.35 -9.62
C MET A 189 -0.55 10.32 -10.77
N GLY A 190 -0.01 9.15 -11.15
CA GLY A 190 0.99 9.04 -12.21
C GLY A 190 2.41 9.48 -11.81
N PHE A 191 2.68 9.78 -10.53
CA PHE A 191 3.96 10.35 -10.07
C PHE A 191 5.15 9.38 -10.15
N VAL A 192 4.87 8.09 -10.24
CA VAL A 192 5.89 7.03 -10.18
C VAL A 192 6.32 6.52 -11.56
N LEU A 193 5.91 7.22 -12.62
CA LEU A 193 6.14 6.85 -14.01
C LEU A 193 7.17 7.78 -14.66
N SER A 194 8.08 7.21 -15.45
CA SER A 194 9.05 7.98 -16.22
C SER A 194 9.41 7.25 -17.51
N PRO A 195 9.57 7.94 -18.66
CA PRO A 195 10.10 7.33 -19.88
C PRO A 195 11.60 7.05 -19.81
N GLY A 196 12.31 7.60 -18.82
CA GLY A 196 13.74 7.38 -18.59
C GLY A 196 13.98 6.30 -17.54
N LEU A 197 14.37 6.73 -16.34
CA LEU A 197 14.65 5.85 -15.20
C LEU A 197 13.46 5.80 -14.23
N VAL A 198 13.12 4.63 -13.72
CA VAL A 198 12.38 4.49 -12.46
C VAL A 198 13.35 4.03 -11.37
N LEU A 199 13.49 4.86 -10.33
CA LEU A 199 14.30 4.58 -9.14
C LEU A 199 13.40 3.99 -8.06
N ASP A 200 13.54 2.70 -7.77
CA ASP A 200 12.72 1.98 -6.78
C ASP A 200 13.49 1.83 -5.46
N THR A 201 12.95 2.41 -4.39
CA THR A 201 13.59 2.50 -3.07
C THR A 201 13.43 1.23 -2.22
N ALA A 202 12.78 0.17 -2.72
CA ALA A 202 12.41 -1.02 -1.97
C ALA A 202 13.56 -1.73 -1.22
N ARG A 203 14.82 -1.56 -1.63
CA ARG A 203 15.99 -2.14 -0.92
C ARG A 203 16.36 -1.42 0.38
N MET A 204 15.94 -0.18 0.56
CA MET A 204 16.34 0.67 1.69
C MET A 204 15.53 0.32 2.95
N LYS A 205 15.75 -0.89 3.50
CA LYS A 205 14.92 -1.53 4.54
C LYS A 205 15.36 -1.28 5.99
N THR A 206 16.14 -0.23 6.25
CA THR A 206 16.61 0.10 7.60
C THR A 206 15.45 0.46 8.53
N ILE A 207 15.40 -0.17 9.70
CA ILE A 207 14.52 0.21 10.82
C ILE A 207 15.35 0.14 12.11
N GLU A 208 15.61 1.29 12.71
CA GLU A 208 16.44 1.38 13.91
C GLU A 208 15.73 2.17 15.00
N PHE A 209 15.46 1.52 16.13
CA PHE A 209 14.73 2.13 17.24
C PHE A 209 15.68 2.82 18.22
N ASP A 210 15.30 4.01 18.63
CA ASP A 210 15.82 4.69 19.81
C ASP A 210 14.68 4.82 20.83
N GLU A 211 14.49 3.75 21.59
CA GLU A 211 13.40 3.62 22.56
C GLU A 211 13.55 4.61 23.73
N GLN A 212 14.78 5.07 24.00
CA GLN A 212 15.03 6.07 25.04
C GLN A 212 14.54 7.45 24.62
N ASN A 213 14.71 7.80 23.35
CA ASN A 213 14.25 9.06 22.77
C ASN A 213 12.87 8.97 22.10
N TRP A 214 12.21 7.81 22.17
CA TRP A 214 10.88 7.55 21.60
C TRP A 214 10.83 7.91 20.12
N CYS A 215 11.85 7.47 19.37
CA CYS A 215 11.87 7.64 17.93
C CYS A 215 12.40 6.39 17.22
N VAL A 216 12.10 6.32 15.92
CA VAL A 216 12.60 5.27 15.05
C VAL A 216 13.09 5.90 13.76
N ARG A 217 14.26 5.44 13.32
CA ARG A 217 14.88 5.80 12.05
C ARG A 217 14.48 4.76 11.01
N VAL A 218 13.92 5.22 9.90
CA VAL A 218 13.30 4.37 8.88
C VAL A 218 13.81 4.74 7.49
N GLY A 219 14.26 3.74 6.73
CA GLY A 219 14.70 3.90 5.35
C GLY A 219 13.54 4.03 4.36
N ALA A 220 13.83 4.59 3.19
CA ALA A 220 12.81 4.84 2.16
C ALA A 220 12.10 3.59 1.61
N GLY A 221 12.69 2.41 1.80
CA GLY A 221 12.17 1.13 1.36
C GLY A 221 11.14 0.50 2.29
N VAL A 222 10.93 1.07 3.49
CA VAL A 222 10.08 0.48 4.53
C VAL A 222 8.64 0.93 4.36
N SER A 223 7.72 -0.03 4.33
CA SER A 223 6.28 0.23 4.31
C SER A 223 5.74 0.64 5.67
N ALA A 224 4.64 1.39 5.67
CA ALA A 224 3.89 1.70 6.88
C ALA A 224 3.51 0.43 7.67
N PHE A 225 3.15 -0.66 6.99
CA PHE A 225 2.83 -1.94 7.61
C PHE A 225 4.03 -2.57 8.32
N GLU A 226 5.19 -2.66 7.66
CA GLU A 226 6.43 -3.19 8.25
C GLU A 226 6.85 -2.36 9.48
N LEU A 227 6.80 -1.03 9.36
CA LEU A 227 7.16 -0.12 10.45
C LEU A 227 6.21 -0.27 11.65
N GLN A 228 4.90 -0.31 11.39
CA GLN A 228 3.90 -0.45 12.45
C GLN A 228 4.00 -1.81 13.16
N GLN A 229 4.30 -2.89 12.44
CA GLN A 229 4.53 -4.22 13.02
C GLN A 229 5.77 -4.22 13.91
N ALA A 230 6.90 -3.71 13.40
CA ALA A 230 8.15 -3.63 14.18
C ALA A 230 8.00 -2.76 15.44
N ALA A 231 7.25 -1.66 15.35
CA ALA A 231 6.96 -0.81 16.50
C ALA A 231 6.08 -1.53 17.53
N ARG A 232 5.04 -2.23 17.06
CA ARG A 232 4.12 -2.99 17.93
C ARG A 232 4.85 -4.05 18.75
N ASP A 233 5.79 -4.77 18.14
CA ASP A 233 6.59 -5.80 18.83
C ASP A 233 7.45 -5.24 19.96
N LYS A 234 7.69 -3.92 19.95
CA LYS A 234 8.41 -3.18 21.00
C LYS A 234 7.49 -2.42 21.95
N GLY A 235 6.16 -2.58 21.84
CA GLY A 235 5.20 -1.86 22.69
C GLY A 235 4.91 -0.42 22.25
N PHE A 236 5.28 -0.06 21.02
CA PHE A 236 5.06 1.26 20.44
C PHE A 236 4.11 1.21 19.24
N ARG A 237 3.69 2.39 18.78
CA ARG A 237 3.03 2.61 17.50
C ARG A 237 3.66 3.80 16.78
N VAL A 238 3.48 3.87 15.47
CA VAL A 238 3.91 5.03 14.67
C VAL A 238 2.68 5.65 14.02
N ASN A 239 2.73 6.98 13.83
CA ASN A 239 1.72 7.66 13.04
C ASN A 239 1.91 7.33 11.55
N VAL A 240 1.10 6.40 11.03
CA VAL A 240 1.17 5.89 9.65
C VAL A 240 -0.20 5.92 8.96
N ALA A 241 -0.20 6.18 7.65
CA ALA A 241 -1.41 6.20 6.82
C ALA A 241 -1.62 4.86 6.09
N GLU A 242 -1.52 4.83 4.75
CA GLU A 242 -1.77 3.65 3.94
C GLU A 242 -0.76 2.52 4.24
N PRO A 243 -1.21 1.32 4.67
CA PRO A 243 -0.30 0.24 5.09
C PRO A 243 0.73 -0.18 4.06
N SER A 244 0.34 -0.21 2.78
CA SER A 244 1.22 -0.65 1.69
C SER A 244 2.10 0.46 1.13
N ALA A 245 1.89 1.73 1.52
CA ALA A 245 2.76 2.82 1.08
C ALA A 245 4.11 2.76 1.81
N LEU A 246 5.17 3.15 1.11
CA LEU A 246 6.47 3.35 1.75
C LEU A 246 6.48 4.64 2.53
N TYR A 247 6.99 4.62 3.76
CA TYR A 247 6.84 5.72 4.71
C TYR A 247 7.39 7.05 4.16
N CYS A 248 8.64 7.04 3.69
CA CYS A 248 9.30 8.24 3.15
C CYS A 248 8.62 8.77 1.89
N ALA A 249 8.14 7.88 1.01
CA ALA A 249 7.41 8.28 -0.19
C ALA A 249 6.05 8.88 0.16
N ASN A 250 5.35 8.32 1.14
CA ASN A 250 4.04 8.79 1.53
C ASN A 250 4.08 10.17 2.19
N LEU A 251 5.14 10.44 2.95
CA LEU A 251 5.44 11.76 3.49
C LEU A 251 5.53 12.85 2.40
N MET A 252 6.08 12.52 1.23
CA MET A 252 6.23 13.49 0.12
C MET A 252 4.96 13.68 -0.70
N CYS A 253 3.94 12.85 -0.50
CA CYS A 253 2.74 12.78 -1.35
C CYS A 253 1.46 13.02 -0.54
N SER A 254 0.66 11.97 -0.34
CA SER A 254 -0.70 12.04 0.20
C SER A 254 -0.81 11.64 1.66
N GLY A 255 0.23 11.04 2.25
CA GLY A 255 0.25 10.43 3.57
C GLY A 255 0.31 11.40 4.74
N ILE A 256 -0.33 12.56 4.61
CA ILE A 256 -0.32 13.63 5.61
C ILE A 256 -1.22 13.26 6.79
N PHE A 257 -2.26 12.45 6.58
CA PHE A 257 -3.27 12.09 7.59
C PHE A 257 -3.31 10.59 7.85
N SER A 258 -3.52 10.22 9.11
CA SER A 258 -3.75 8.84 9.53
C SER A 258 -5.03 8.71 10.36
N LEU A 259 -5.38 7.46 10.67
CA LEU A 259 -6.40 7.14 11.68
C LEU A 259 -6.12 7.79 13.06
N PHE A 260 -4.85 8.02 13.38
CA PHE A 260 -4.40 8.57 14.66
C PHE A 260 -4.27 10.09 14.65
N SER A 261 -4.61 10.77 13.54
CA SER A 261 -4.34 12.20 13.41
C SER A 261 -5.05 13.09 14.41
N ALA A 262 -6.22 12.67 14.91
CA ALA A 262 -6.91 13.38 15.97
C ALA A 262 -6.11 13.43 17.29
N SER A 263 -5.28 12.40 17.55
CA SER A 263 -4.53 12.25 18.81
C SER A 263 -3.08 12.69 18.67
N TYR A 264 -2.46 12.40 17.53
CA TYR A 264 -1.01 12.59 17.32
C TYR A 264 -0.68 13.65 16.27
N GLY A 265 -1.68 14.28 15.66
CA GLY A 265 -1.49 15.23 14.57
C GLY A 265 -1.21 14.58 13.22
N THR A 266 -0.76 15.38 12.27
CA THR A 266 -0.43 14.96 10.91
C THR A 266 0.97 14.35 10.84
N ALA A 267 1.35 13.81 9.68
CA ALA A 267 2.71 13.31 9.47
C ALA A 267 3.77 14.36 9.81
N ALA A 268 3.52 15.64 9.48
CA ALA A 268 4.42 16.75 9.79
C ALA A 268 4.68 16.93 11.29
N ASP A 269 3.71 16.63 12.15
CA ASP A 269 3.84 16.75 13.61
C ASP A 269 4.66 15.59 14.21
N ASN A 270 4.91 14.54 13.42
CA ASN A 270 5.50 13.28 13.87
C ASN A 270 6.92 13.04 13.33
N ILE A 271 7.37 13.86 12.40
CA ILE A 271 8.71 13.74 11.84
C ILE A 271 9.64 14.66 12.59
N LEU A 272 10.68 14.05 13.15
CA LEU A 272 11.72 14.73 13.91
C LEU A 272 12.83 15.21 12.97
N ASP A 273 13.15 14.41 11.95
CA ASP A 273 14.11 14.75 10.91
C ASP A 273 13.91 13.86 9.67
N ALA A 274 14.49 14.25 8.54
CA ALA A 274 14.54 13.42 7.34
C ALA A 274 15.77 13.75 6.49
N GLU A 275 16.35 12.75 5.85
CA GLU A 275 17.46 12.88 4.93
C GLU A 275 16.97 12.92 3.49
N PHE A 276 17.53 13.84 2.71
CA PHE A 276 17.16 14.06 1.32
C PHE A 276 18.36 14.07 0.40
N VAL A 277 18.14 13.63 -0.84
CA VAL A 277 19.02 13.87 -1.98
C VAL A 277 18.36 14.88 -2.91
N SER A 278 18.98 16.06 -3.06
CA SER A 278 18.49 17.12 -3.96
C SER A 278 18.61 16.72 -5.43
N GLU A 279 17.97 17.48 -6.34
CA GLU A 279 18.10 17.29 -7.80
C GLU A 279 19.54 17.44 -8.32
N ARG A 280 20.42 18.09 -7.55
CA ARG A 280 21.86 18.22 -7.86
C ARG A 280 22.68 17.03 -7.36
N GLY A 281 22.07 16.15 -6.58
CA GLY A 281 22.74 15.07 -5.87
C GLY A 281 23.55 15.58 -4.68
N ASP A 282 23.02 16.55 -3.95
CA ASP A 282 23.57 16.97 -2.65
C ASP A 282 22.71 16.36 -1.54
N ILE A 283 23.34 15.89 -0.46
CA ILE A 283 22.66 15.31 0.69
C ILE A 283 22.44 16.43 1.71
N PHE A 284 21.23 16.54 2.24
CA PHE A 284 20.88 17.47 3.31
C PHE A 284 19.84 16.87 4.25
N ARG A 285 19.79 17.37 5.49
CA ARG A 285 18.78 16.99 6.47
C ARG A 285 17.75 18.09 6.67
N TRP A 286 16.51 17.70 6.92
CA TRP A 286 15.42 18.65 7.18
C TRP A 286 15.71 19.50 8.43
N SER A 287 16.34 18.92 9.45
CA SER A 287 16.72 19.64 10.68
C SER A 287 17.74 20.78 10.49
N GLU A 288 18.40 20.86 9.33
CA GLU A 288 19.36 21.94 9.05
C GLU A 288 18.65 23.30 8.87
N VAL A 289 19.26 24.37 9.38
CA VAL A 289 18.69 25.72 9.38
C VAL A 289 18.39 26.25 7.97
N THR A 290 19.21 25.86 6.99
CA THR A 290 19.08 26.31 5.60
C THR A 290 18.16 25.41 4.76
N SER A 291 17.67 24.31 5.31
CA SER A 291 16.88 23.34 4.56
C SER A 291 15.46 23.84 4.29
N PRO A 292 14.91 23.54 3.10
CA PRO A 292 13.50 23.80 2.83
C PRO A 292 12.65 22.98 3.79
N ASN A 293 11.60 23.59 4.36
CA ASN A 293 10.66 22.89 5.21
C ASN A 293 9.44 22.42 4.39
N PRO A 294 9.34 21.12 4.05
CA PRO A 294 8.23 20.58 3.26
C PRO A 294 6.87 20.64 3.98
N ALA A 295 6.84 20.81 5.31
CA ALA A 295 5.60 20.89 6.08
C ALA A 295 4.96 22.28 6.12
N VAL A 296 5.61 23.32 5.59
CA VAL A 296 5.04 24.67 5.58
C VAL A 296 3.86 24.73 4.63
N PHE A 297 2.66 24.91 5.18
CA PHE A 297 1.46 25.11 4.37
C PHE A 297 1.57 26.38 3.53
N ARG A 298 1.40 26.23 2.22
CA ARG A 298 1.29 27.32 1.25
C ARG A 298 0.18 26.99 0.26
N ARG A 299 -0.50 28.00 -0.26
CA ARG A 299 -1.55 27.85 -1.28
C ARG A 299 -0.96 27.75 -2.70
N GLU A 300 0.09 26.95 -2.85
CA GLU A 300 0.86 26.79 -4.07
C GLU A 300 1.35 25.35 -4.15
N ASP A 301 1.29 24.74 -5.33
CA ASP A 301 1.92 23.44 -5.56
C ASP A 301 3.44 23.60 -5.57
N ARG A 302 4.15 22.69 -4.91
CA ARG A 302 5.61 22.67 -4.86
C ARG A 302 6.13 21.27 -5.08
N PRO A 303 7.24 21.13 -5.82
CA PRO A 303 7.93 19.85 -5.89
C PRO A 303 8.49 19.49 -4.49
N ALA A 304 8.66 18.20 -4.26
CA ALA A 304 9.43 17.73 -3.12
C ALA A 304 10.84 18.34 -3.16
N PRO A 305 11.45 18.67 -2.01
CA PRO A 305 12.77 19.31 -1.97
C PRO A 305 13.91 18.37 -2.42
N GLY A 306 13.61 17.08 -2.55
CA GLY A 306 14.53 16.04 -2.99
C GLY A 306 13.89 14.66 -2.82
N ILE A 307 14.71 13.63 -3.04
CA ILE A 307 14.35 12.23 -2.76
C ILE A 307 14.59 11.98 -1.26
N CYS A 308 13.52 11.72 -0.51
CA CYS A 308 13.61 11.34 0.91
C CYS A 308 14.15 9.91 1.01
N THR A 309 15.34 9.74 1.58
CA THR A 309 16.04 8.44 1.71
C THR A 309 15.88 7.82 3.09
N GLU A 310 15.68 8.64 4.12
CA GLU A 310 15.52 8.24 5.52
C GLU A 310 14.61 9.25 6.23
N ALA A 311 13.81 8.78 7.19
CA ALA A 311 13.07 9.62 8.13
C ALA A 311 13.31 9.18 9.58
N VAL A 312 13.33 10.13 10.51
CA VAL A 312 13.31 9.90 11.96
C VAL A 312 11.95 10.32 12.47
N VAL A 313 11.21 9.38 13.04
CA VAL A 313 9.78 9.54 13.33
C VAL A 313 9.48 9.22 14.78
N ARG A 314 8.50 9.91 15.35
CA ARG A 314 8.08 9.74 16.74
C ARG A 314 7.38 8.41 16.95
N LEU A 315 7.73 7.75 18.06
CA LEU A 315 7.03 6.60 18.62
C LEU A 315 5.98 7.09 19.62
N HIS A 316 4.83 6.44 19.62
CA HIS A 316 3.78 6.64 20.61
C HIS A 316 3.55 5.36 21.40
N PRO A 317 3.10 5.46 22.66
CA PRO A 317 2.94 4.30 23.51
C PRO A 317 1.70 3.50 23.11
N VAL A 318 1.69 2.20 23.43
CA VAL A 318 0.52 1.32 23.31
C VAL A 318 0.06 0.91 24.71
N THR A 319 -1.24 0.89 24.99
CA THR A 319 -1.77 0.28 26.22
C THR A 319 -2.24 -1.15 25.97
N GLU A 320 -2.20 -1.99 27.00
CA GLU A 320 -2.55 -3.42 26.89
C GLU A 320 -4.06 -3.66 26.64
N ASP A 321 -4.90 -2.69 26.96
CA ASP A 321 -6.36 -2.78 26.96
C ASP A 321 -7.02 -2.03 25.79
N GLU A 322 -6.26 -1.72 24.75
CA GLU A 322 -6.81 -1.06 23.57
C GLU A 322 -7.73 -1.98 22.76
N SER A 323 -8.86 -1.42 22.34
CA SER A 323 -9.81 -2.09 21.45
C SER A 323 -10.50 -1.07 20.57
N ALA A 324 -11.46 -1.53 19.76
CA ALA A 324 -12.27 -0.67 18.90
C ALA A 324 -13.75 -0.82 19.22
N VAL A 325 -14.48 0.29 19.12
CA VAL A 325 -15.94 0.31 19.05
C VAL A 325 -16.40 0.94 17.75
N ILE A 326 -17.58 0.55 17.30
CA ILE A 326 -18.19 1.09 16.09
C ILE A 326 -19.52 1.73 16.45
N VAL A 327 -19.70 2.98 16.03
CA VAL A 327 -20.91 3.77 16.31
C VAL A 327 -21.65 4.00 14.99
N PRO A 328 -22.89 3.47 14.83
CA PRO A 328 -23.67 3.63 13.61
C PRO A 328 -24.33 5.00 13.51
N PHE A 329 -24.46 5.52 12.28
CA PHE A 329 -25.13 6.78 11.97
C PHE A 329 -25.98 6.72 10.69
N PRO A 330 -27.12 7.45 10.65
CA PRO A 330 -27.94 7.61 9.45
C PRO A 330 -27.26 8.33 8.31
N ASP A 331 -26.39 9.28 8.64
CA ASP A 331 -25.93 10.30 7.70
C ASP A 331 -24.55 10.81 8.10
N MET A 332 -23.88 11.43 7.11
CA MET A 332 -22.52 11.92 7.27
C MET A 332 -22.42 13.05 8.30
N SER A 333 -23.45 13.90 8.42
CA SER A 333 -23.41 15.06 9.30
C SER A 333 -23.39 14.64 10.77
N ALA A 334 -24.22 13.66 11.14
CA ALA A 334 -24.23 13.07 12.47
C ALA A 334 -22.90 12.37 12.79
N ALA A 335 -22.40 11.55 11.86
CA ALA A 335 -21.13 10.84 12.02
C ALA A 335 -19.94 11.80 12.20
N VAL A 336 -19.84 12.85 11.37
CA VAL A 336 -18.78 13.86 11.46
C VAL A 336 -18.91 14.69 12.73
N THR A 337 -20.14 15.05 13.14
CA THR A 337 -20.36 15.78 14.38
C THR A 337 -19.87 14.99 15.59
N TYR A 338 -20.21 13.70 15.66
CA TYR A 338 -19.75 12.81 16.71
C TYR A 338 -18.23 12.64 16.70
N ALA A 339 -17.63 12.34 15.54
CA ALA A 339 -16.18 12.20 15.41
C ALA A 339 -15.43 13.49 15.80
N ARG A 340 -15.96 14.65 15.42
CA ARG A 340 -15.42 15.96 15.81
C ARG A 340 -15.51 16.17 17.32
N ASP A 341 -16.62 15.81 17.96
CA ASP A 341 -16.79 15.97 19.40
C ASP A 341 -15.84 15.08 20.19
N LEU A 342 -15.61 13.84 19.73
CA LEU A 342 -14.57 12.96 20.29
C LEU A 342 -13.18 13.60 20.16
N ALA A 343 -12.81 14.06 18.95
CA ALA A 343 -11.52 14.69 18.70
C ALA A 343 -11.30 15.95 19.55
N ARG A 344 -12.31 16.83 19.67
CA ARG A 344 -12.22 18.05 20.50
C ARG A 344 -12.08 17.77 21.99
N ARG A 345 -12.54 16.60 22.45
CA ARG A 345 -12.45 16.16 23.85
C ARG A 345 -11.23 15.27 24.11
N GLY A 346 -10.45 14.93 23.07
CA GLY A 346 -9.34 13.99 23.18
C GLY A 346 -9.79 12.57 23.54
N ILE A 347 -10.97 12.15 23.09
CA ILE A 347 -11.52 10.82 23.35
C ILE A 347 -11.19 9.89 22.17
N GLY A 348 -10.50 8.79 22.48
CA GLY A 348 -10.06 7.82 21.48
C GLY A 348 -8.69 8.17 20.92
N ILE A 349 -7.90 7.13 20.68
CA ILE A 349 -6.57 7.20 20.10
C ILE A 349 -6.65 7.26 18.57
N GLY A 350 -7.66 6.61 17.98
CA GLY A 350 -7.95 6.69 16.55
C GLY A 350 -9.44 6.87 16.30
N VAL A 351 -9.79 7.74 15.36
CA VAL A 351 -11.19 8.03 15.00
C VAL A 351 -11.32 8.05 13.49
N GLY A 352 -12.15 7.18 12.94
CA GLY A 352 -12.38 7.06 11.50
C GLY A 352 -13.86 7.07 11.15
N VAL A 353 -14.25 7.91 10.20
CA VAL A 353 -15.60 7.92 9.63
C VAL A 353 -15.59 7.08 8.36
N LEU A 354 -16.43 6.04 8.29
CA LEU A 354 -16.50 5.12 7.15
C LEU A 354 -17.93 5.09 6.62
N GLY A 355 -18.08 5.25 5.30
CA GLY A 355 -19.37 5.06 4.64
C GLY A 355 -19.72 3.59 4.45
N GLY A 356 -21.01 3.28 4.33
CA GLY A 356 -21.53 1.92 4.19
C GLY A 356 -20.99 1.18 2.97
N GLU A 357 -20.70 1.88 1.87
CA GLU A 357 -20.04 1.29 0.69
C GLU A 357 -18.64 0.76 1.02
N TYR A 358 -17.84 1.58 1.69
CA TYR A 358 -16.48 1.20 2.10
C TYR A 358 -16.52 0.06 3.12
N LEU A 359 -17.38 0.18 4.14
CA LEU A 359 -17.56 -0.83 5.18
C LEU A 359 -17.98 -2.19 4.60
N SER A 360 -19.01 -2.21 3.75
CA SER A 360 -19.51 -3.44 3.14
C SER A 360 -18.48 -4.12 2.22
N SER A 361 -17.73 -3.33 1.45
CA SER A 361 -16.65 -3.82 0.60
C SER A 361 -15.48 -4.38 1.39
N PHE A 362 -15.16 -3.78 2.56
CA PHE A 362 -14.11 -4.26 3.44
C PHE A 362 -14.51 -5.53 4.20
N MET A 363 -15.75 -5.60 4.66
CA MET A 363 -16.24 -6.75 5.39
C MET A 363 -16.34 -7.98 4.47
N ALA A 364 -16.87 -7.81 3.26
CA ALA A 364 -17.23 -8.95 2.43
C ALA A 364 -16.09 -9.44 1.51
N PRO A 365 -15.82 -10.75 1.45
CA PRO A 365 -14.83 -11.33 0.54
C PRO A 365 -15.24 -11.28 -0.93
N THR A 366 -16.52 -10.98 -1.23
CA THR A 366 -16.99 -10.87 -2.61
C THR A 366 -17.85 -9.63 -2.83
N LYS A 367 -17.85 -9.09 -4.05
CA LYS A 367 -18.67 -7.94 -4.47
C LYS A 367 -20.16 -8.22 -4.30
N GLU A 368 -20.59 -9.45 -4.60
CA GLU A 368 -22.00 -9.82 -4.43
C GLU A 368 -22.39 -9.86 -2.95
N LEU A 369 -21.52 -10.41 -2.09
CA LEU A 369 -21.76 -10.41 -0.66
C LEU A 369 -21.68 -8.98 -0.09
N ALA A 370 -20.76 -8.13 -0.59
CA ALA A 370 -20.68 -6.71 -0.23
C ALA A 370 -22.00 -5.98 -0.53
N ARG A 371 -22.57 -6.20 -1.72
CA ARG A 371 -23.87 -5.63 -2.11
C ARG A 371 -24.97 -6.04 -1.13
N ARG A 372 -25.03 -7.32 -0.75
CA ARG A 372 -26.03 -7.84 0.20
C ARG A 372 -25.82 -7.33 1.63
N VAL A 373 -24.56 -7.25 2.09
CA VAL A 373 -24.20 -6.65 3.38
C VAL A 373 -24.59 -5.17 3.42
N ARG A 374 -24.32 -4.42 2.35
CA ARG A 374 -24.74 -3.02 2.20
C ARG A 374 -26.25 -2.89 2.29
N GLU A 375 -27.01 -3.74 1.61
CA GLU A 375 -28.48 -3.73 1.67
C GLU A 375 -29.00 -3.99 3.09
N ALA A 376 -28.38 -4.90 3.84
CA ALA A 376 -28.71 -5.13 5.24
C ALA A 376 -28.41 -3.90 6.12
N PHE A 377 -27.21 -3.32 6.04
CA PHE A 377 -26.81 -2.19 6.88
C PHE A 377 -27.50 -0.87 6.49
N VAL A 378 -27.43 -0.49 5.21
CA VAL A 378 -27.98 0.77 4.72
C VAL A 378 -29.48 0.65 4.51
N GLY A 379 -29.93 -0.39 3.79
CA GLY A 379 -31.32 -0.52 3.34
C GLY A 379 -32.29 -0.95 4.43
N ARG A 380 -31.84 -1.78 5.39
CA ARG A 380 -32.72 -2.33 6.44
C ARG A 380 -32.44 -1.73 7.82
N LEU A 381 -31.16 -1.63 8.22
CA LEU A 381 -30.80 -1.08 9.52
C LEU A 381 -30.71 0.46 9.52
N GLY A 382 -30.59 1.13 8.37
CA GLY A 382 -30.44 2.59 8.31
C GLY A 382 -29.08 3.09 8.82
N VAL A 383 -28.03 2.28 8.65
CA VAL A 383 -26.63 2.61 8.97
C VAL A 383 -25.91 2.98 7.68
N GLU A 384 -25.93 4.26 7.30
CA GLU A 384 -25.19 4.73 6.13
C GLU A 384 -23.72 5.01 6.44
N TYR A 385 -23.43 5.41 7.67
CA TYR A 385 -22.09 5.73 8.13
C TYR A 385 -21.80 5.05 9.45
N ILE A 386 -20.53 4.77 9.69
CA ILE A 386 -20.05 4.35 11.00
C ILE A 386 -18.89 5.25 11.43
N VAL A 387 -18.76 5.43 12.74
CA VAL A 387 -17.55 5.99 13.35
C VAL A 387 -16.85 4.87 14.10
N MET A 388 -15.67 4.51 13.64
CA MET A 388 -14.76 3.60 14.34
C MET A 388 -13.94 4.41 15.33
N VAL A 389 -13.97 4.00 16.60
CA VAL A 389 -13.17 4.61 17.67
C VAL A 389 -12.25 3.55 18.24
N LEU A 390 -10.95 3.77 18.14
CA LEU A 390 -9.90 2.98 18.78
C LEU A 390 -9.47 3.67 20.07
N GLY A 391 -9.30 2.93 21.16
CA GLY A 391 -8.78 3.50 22.40
C GLY A 391 -8.72 2.48 23.54
N ASP A 392 -8.19 2.91 24.68
CA ASP A 392 -8.22 2.15 25.93
C ASP A 392 -9.65 2.00 26.49
N ARG A 393 -9.80 1.23 27.57
CA ARG A 393 -11.12 1.00 28.18
C ARG A 393 -11.85 2.28 28.61
N TYR A 394 -11.13 3.34 28.96
CA TYR A 394 -11.70 4.60 29.43
C TYR A 394 -12.21 5.45 28.28
N ALA A 395 -11.41 5.57 27.22
CA ALA A 395 -11.79 6.23 25.98
C ALA A 395 -13.02 5.55 25.35
N LEU A 396 -13.02 4.21 25.30
CA LEU A 396 -14.15 3.46 24.75
C LEU A 396 -15.42 3.56 25.61
N ARG A 397 -15.28 3.67 26.94
CA ARG A 397 -16.41 3.96 27.82
C ARG A 397 -16.97 5.36 27.56
N ALA A 398 -16.12 6.37 27.51
CA ALA A 398 -16.56 7.74 27.23
C ALA A 398 -17.20 7.88 25.84
N ALA A 399 -16.68 7.17 24.84
CA ALA A 399 -17.30 7.09 23.51
C ALA A 399 -18.70 6.48 23.59
N ARG A 400 -18.88 5.36 24.31
CA ARG A 400 -20.21 4.75 24.52
C ARG A 400 -21.19 5.70 25.20
N ASP A 401 -20.75 6.42 26.23
CA ASP A 401 -21.59 7.36 26.98
C ASP A 401 -22.05 8.56 26.12
N LEU A 402 -21.36 8.86 25.02
CA LEU A 402 -21.68 9.93 24.08
C LEU A 402 -22.45 9.46 22.84
N ALA A 403 -22.60 8.16 22.65
CA ALA A 403 -23.25 7.56 21.50
C ALA A 403 -24.64 7.04 21.88
N PRO A 404 -25.63 7.15 20.98
CA PRO A 404 -26.94 6.53 21.21
C PRO A 404 -26.85 5.00 21.19
N ALA A 405 -25.91 4.45 20.41
CA ALA A 405 -25.80 3.04 20.08
C ALA A 405 -24.34 2.68 19.81
N VAL A 406 -23.89 1.48 20.21
CA VAL A 406 -22.54 1.02 19.92
C VAL A 406 -22.52 -0.47 19.59
N PHE A 407 -21.88 -0.81 18.47
CA PHE A 407 -21.50 -2.17 18.13
C PHE A 407 -20.15 -2.51 18.78
N SER A 408 -20.12 -3.60 19.54
CA SER A 408 -18.87 -4.13 20.09
C SER A 408 -18.00 -4.77 19.00
N ALA A 409 -16.70 -4.88 19.27
CA ALA A 409 -15.79 -5.61 18.40
C ALA A 409 -16.22 -7.08 18.20
N ASP A 410 -16.73 -7.73 19.25
CA ASP A 410 -17.25 -9.11 19.17
C ASP A 410 -18.49 -9.21 18.29
N TRP A 411 -19.40 -8.23 18.37
CA TRP A 411 -20.55 -8.16 17.47
C TRP A 411 -20.09 -8.02 16.02
N MET A 412 -19.15 -7.11 15.76
CA MET A 412 -18.58 -6.94 14.42
C MET A 412 -17.91 -8.21 13.91
N ARG A 413 -17.15 -8.90 14.77
CA ARG A 413 -16.54 -10.18 14.44
C ARG A 413 -17.59 -11.22 14.10
N ALA A 414 -18.66 -11.32 14.90
CA ALA A 414 -19.77 -12.23 14.63
C ALA A 414 -20.46 -11.90 13.30
N VAL A 415 -20.66 -10.63 12.99
CA VAL A 415 -21.23 -10.20 11.70
C VAL A 415 -20.30 -10.52 10.54
N VAL A 416 -18.99 -10.27 10.67
CA VAL A 416 -18.00 -10.58 9.63
C VAL A 416 -17.90 -12.09 9.37
N LEU A 417 -17.92 -12.91 10.42
CA LEU A 417 -17.89 -14.36 10.29
C LEU A 417 -19.25 -14.93 9.84
N GLY A 418 -20.36 -14.26 10.16
CA GLY A 418 -21.73 -14.66 9.88
C GLY A 418 -22.36 -13.99 8.65
N GLN A 419 -21.56 -13.41 7.75
CA GLN A 419 -22.07 -12.59 6.64
C GLN A 419 -23.05 -13.32 5.74
N THR A 420 -22.90 -14.62 5.53
CA THR A 420 -23.87 -15.43 4.78
C THR A 420 -25.24 -15.46 5.46
N ALA A 421 -25.29 -15.61 6.78
CA ALA A 421 -26.54 -15.57 7.56
C ALA A 421 -27.16 -14.17 7.64
N LEU A 422 -26.33 -13.11 7.67
CA LEU A 422 -26.77 -11.72 7.57
C LEU A 422 -27.36 -11.43 6.19
N ALA A 423 -26.64 -11.83 5.14
CA ALA A 423 -27.02 -11.62 3.75
C ALA A 423 -28.31 -12.37 3.38
N ASP A 424 -28.52 -13.56 3.96
CA ASP A 424 -29.75 -14.35 3.80
C ASP A 424 -30.94 -13.79 4.59
N GLY A 425 -30.78 -12.64 5.27
CA GLY A 425 -31.86 -11.93 5.95
C GLY A 425 -32.33 -12.57 7.26
N LYS A 426 -31.80 -13.74 7.65
CA LYS A 426 -32.16 -14.43 8.89
C LYS A 426 -31.79 -13.63 10.13
N LEU A 427 -30.60 -13.01 10.13
CA LEU A 427 -30.18 -12.17 11.24
C LEU A 427 -30.96 -10.85 11.31
N VAL A 428 -31.28 -10.27 10.14
CA VAL A 428 -32.01 -9.00 10.06
C VAL A 428 -33.49 -9.18 10.43
N ALA A 429 -34.11 -10.30 10.09
CA ALA A 429 -35.49 -10.62 10.50
C ALA A 429 -35.63 -10.77 12.02
N VAL A 430 -34.57 -11.22 12.72
CA VAL A 430 -34.55 -11.26 14.19
C VAL A 430 -34.48 -9.84 14.78
N LEU A 431 -33.71 -8.94 14.16
CA LEU A 431 -33.58 -7.54 14.59
C LEU A 431 -34.82 -6.70 14.27
N GLU A 432 -35.46 -6.92 13.10
CA GLU A 432 -36.71 -6.26 12.70
C GLU A 432 -37.93 -6.74 13.50
N GLY A 433 -37.88 -7.96 14.06
CA GLY A 433 -38.94 -8.52 14.91
C GLY A 433 -38.96 -7.95 16.33
N MET A 434 -38.02 -7.07 16.69
CA MET A 434 -38.00 -6.34 17.96
C MET A 434 -38.76 -5.02 17.77
N GLU A 435 -40.10 -5.05 17.91
CA GLU A 435 -40.96 -3.87 17.73
C GLU A 435 -40.55 -2.71 18.68
N GLY A 436 -40.24 -1.54 18.11
CA GLY A 436 -39.94 -0.31 18.83
C GLY A 436 -40.05 0.92 17.91
N THR A 437 -40.22 2.12 18.46
CA THR A 437 -40.25 3.40 17.71
C THR A 437 -38.85 3.91 17.31
N HIS A 438 -37.83 3.16 17.70
CA HIS A 438 -36.42 3.48 17.56
C HIS A 438 -35.77 2.57 16.51
N ARG A 439 -34.62 2.99 15.97
CA ARG A 439 -33.89 2.17 15.00
C ARG A 439 -33.38 0.89 15.66
N PRO A 440 -33.17 -0.22 14.93
CA PRO A 440 -32.78 -1.51 15.55
C PRO A 440 -31.46 -1.50 16.34
N TYR A 441 -30.66 -0.43 16.25
CA TYR A 441 -29.42 -0.25 16.99
C TYR A 441 -29.52 0.75 18.14
N GLU A 442 -30.55 1.60 18.18
CA GLU A 442 -30.86 2.51 19.30
C GLU A 442 -31.47 1.71 20.46
#